data_AF-A0A1V4M6C4-F1
#
_entry.id   AF-A0A1V4M6C4-F1
#
_cell.length_a   1.000
_cell.length_b   1.000
_cell.length_c   1.000
_cell.angle_alpha   90.00
_cell.angle_beta   90.00
_cell.angle_gamma   90.00
#
_symmetry.space_group_name_H-M   'P 1'
#
loop_
_entity.id
_entity.type
_entity.pdbx_description
1 polymer ?
#
loop_
_entity_poly.entity_id
_entity_poly.type
_entity_poly.pdbx_seq_one_letter_code
_entity_poly.pdbx_strand_id
1 'polypeptide(L)'
;MTGLAFKKDPNLLVGIENSDDAGIYKLSDDIALIQTLDFFTPIVNDPYNFGRIAAANSLSDVYAMGGKPITAMNIVCLTLSS
;
A
#
# COMPACT_ATOMS: atom_id res chain seq x y z
N MET A 1 3.46 6.02 18.64
CA MET A 1 2.05 5.59 18.55
C MET A 1 1.75 4.73 19.78
N THR A 2 1.28 5.32 20.86
CA THR A 2 1.04 4.60 22.13
C THR A 2 -0.44 4.75 22.42
N GLY A 3 -1.25 3.70 22.20
CA GLY A 3 -2.69 3.75 22.47
C GLY A 3 -3.58 2.91 21.53
N LEU A 4 -3.07 2.41 20.41
CA LEU A 4 -3.81 1.45 19.57
C LEU A 4 -3.61 0.04 20.13
N ALA A 5 -4.69 -0.57 20.61
CA ALA A 5 -4.70 -1.99 20.97
C ALA A 5 -4.67 -2.82 19.68
N PHE A 6 -3.54 -3.43 19.36
CA PHE A 6 -3.42 -4.33 18.22
C PHE A 6 -4.10 -5.66 18.56
N LYS A 7 -5.25 -5.89 17.93
CA LYS A 7 -5.94 -7.17 18.03
C LYS A 7 -5.23 -8.16 17.11
N LYS A 8 -4.63 -9.20 17.67
CA LYS A 8 -4.07 -10.30 16.88
C LYS A 8 -5.21 -11.07 16.22
N ASP A 9 -5.25 -11.02 14.90
CA ASP A 9 -6.15 -11.81 14.05
C ASP A 9 -5.32 -12.94 13.43
N PRO A 10 -5.70 -14.22 13.60
CA PRO A 10 -4.97 -15.34 12.98
C PRO A 10 -4.92 -15.29 11.45
N ASN A 11 -5.82 -14.54 10.80
CA ASN A 11 -5.78 -14.34 9.36
C ASN A 11 -4.82 -13.23 8.92
N LEU A 12 -4.32 -12.40 9.83
CA LEU A 12 -3.31 -11.39 9.53
C LEU A 12 -1.93 -12.07 9.51
N LEU A 13 -1.48 -12.43 8.30
CA LEU A 13 -0.22 -13.16 8.09
C LEU A 13 0.99 -12.23 8.25
N VAL A 14 0.86 -11.00 7.75
CA VAL A 14 1.85 -9.92 7.90
C VAL A 14 1.10 -8.65 8.27
N GLY A 15 1.41 -8.11 9.43
CA GLY A 15 0.85 -6.86 9.94
C GLY A 15 1.96 -5.93 10.42
N ILE A 16 1.57 -4.83 11.08
CA ILE A 16 2.48 -3.75 11.56
C ILE A 16 3.66 -4.26 12.43
N GLU A 17 3.55 -5.43 13.05
CA GLU A 17 4.61 -6.01 13.86
C GLU A 17 5.80 -6.52 13.03
N ASN A 18 5.57 -6.84 11.75
CA ASN A 18 6.61 -7.04 10.76
C ASN A 18 6.69 -5.74 9.95
N SER A 19 7.85 -5.09 9.97
CA SER A 19 8.10 -3.79 9.31
C SER A 19 8.16 -3.91 7.78
N ASP A 20 7.28 -4.69 7.16
CA ASP A 20 7.17 -4.86 5.71
C ASP A 20 6.30 -3.76 5.10
N ASP A 21 6.62 -3.38 3.87
CA ASP A 21 5.95 -2.32 3.11
C ASP A 21 4.52 -2.70 2.67
N ALA A 22 4.06 -3.93 2.97
CA ALA A 22 2.72 -4.41 2.64
C ALA A 22 2.10 -5.27 3.76
N GLY A 23 0.80 -5.10 3.98
CA GLY A 23 0.00 -6.00 4.82
C GLY A 23 -0.50 -7.21 4.03
N ILE A 24 -0.47 -8.40 4.66
CA ILE A 24 -0.97 -9.63 4.08
C ILE A 24 -2.07 -10.22 4.94
N TYR A 25 -3.26 -10.41 4.36
CA TYR A 25 -4.44 -10.96 5.03
C TYR A 25 -4.96 -12.20 4.31
N LYS A 26 -5.12 -13.31 5.03
CA LYS A 26 -5.68 -14.56 4.52
C LYS A 26 -7.19 -14.44 4.32
N LEU A 27 -7.68 -14.66 3.10
CA LEU A 27 -9.12 -14.67 2.77
C LEU A 27 -9.70 -16.09 2.77
N SER A 28 -8.89 -17.08 2.41
CA SER A 28 -9.22 -18.50 2.45
C SER A 28 -7.95 -19.33 2.58
N ASP A 29 -8.04 -20.65 2.63
CA ASP A 29 -6.87 -21.53 2.74
C ASP A 29 -5.85 -21.35 1.62
N ASP A 30 -6.31 -20.98 0.42
CA ASP A 30 -5.46 -20.86 -0.77
C ASP A 30 -5.30 -19.40 -1.26
N ILE A 31 -5.95 -18.43 -0.63
CA ILE A 31 -5.97 -17.03 -1.09
C ILE A 31 -5.59 -16.09 0.05
N ALA A 32 -4.59 -15.25 -0.20
CA ALA A 32 -4.24 -14.11 0.63
C ALA A 32 -4.28 -12.81 -0.18
N LEU A 33 -4.73 -11.74 0.46
CA LEU A 33 -4.74 -10.38 -0.05
C LEU A 33 -3.44 -9.69 0.38
N ILE A 34 -2.73 -9.12 -0.58
CA ILE A 34 -1.59 -8.22 -0.34
C ILE A 34 -2.08 -6.80 -0.55
N GLN A 35 -1.85 -5.93 0.43
CA GLN A 35 -2.26 -4.54 0.38
C GLN A 35 -1.12 -3.64 0.85
N THR A 36 -0.70 -2.73 -0.03
CA THR A 36 0.27 -1.66 0.25
C THR A 36 -0.37 -0.31 -0.05
N LEU A 37 0.16 0.75 0.56
CA LEU A 37 -0.22 2.13 0.30
C LEU A 37 1.03 2.99 0.45
N ASP A 38 1.44 3.64 -0.65
CA ASP A 38 2.40 4.72 -0.58
C ASP A 38 1.76 6.07 -0.83
N PHE A 39 2.31 7.08 -0.17
CA PHE A 39 1.96 8.46 -0.38
C PHE A 39 3.21 9.32 -0.24
N PHE A 40 3.54 10.09 -1.28
CA PHE A 40 4.71 10.95 -1.29
C PHE A 40 4.42 12.30 -1.94
N THR A 41 5.26 13.28 -1.61
CA THR A 41 5.22 14.62 -2.19
C THR A 41 5.68 14.60 -3.66
N PRO A 42 5.29 15.60 -4.47
CA PRO A 42 5.71 15.68 -5.86
C PRO A 42 7.24 15.66 -6.01
N ILE A 43 7.77 14.62 -6.65
CA ILE A 43 9.20 14.47 -6.94
C ILE A 43 9.59 15.04 -8.33
N VAL A 44 8.59 15.31 -9.18
CA VAL A 44 8.77 15.86 -10.53
C VAL A 44 7.69 16.91 -10.81
N ASN A 45 8.01 17.85 -11.70
CA ASN A 45 7.14 19.00 -12.01
C ASN A 45 5.95 18.65 -12.91
N ASP A 46 6.02 17.57 -13.69
CA ASP A 46 4.91 17.14 -14.54
C ASP A 46 3.97 16.21 -13.75
N PRO A 47 2.70 16.59 -13.52
CA PRO A 47 1.75 15.79 -12.75
C PRO A 47 1.50 14.40 -13.36
N TYR A 48 1.59 14.27 -14.69
CA TYR A 48 1.38 13.00 -15.36
C TYR A 48 2.52 12.02 -15.09
N ASN A 49 3.77 12.47 -15.26
CA ASN A 49 4.95 11.68 -14.89
C ASN A 49 5.00 11.39 -13.39
N PHE A 50 4.61 12.34 -12.54
CA PHE A 50 4.50 12.10 -11.10
C PHE A 50 3.54 10.95 -10.81
N GLY A 51 2.32 10.99 -11.35
CA GLY A 51 1.34 9.92 -11.16
C GLY A 51 1.81 8.55 -11.66
N ARG A 52 2.55 8.51 -12.78
CA ARG A 52 3.14 7.26 -13.30
C ARG A 52 4.21 6.69 -12.38
N ILE A 53 5.13 7.54 -11.89
CA ILE A 53 6.15 7.10 -10.94
C ILE A 53 5.48 6.65 -9.64
N ALA A 54 4.45 7.39 -9.21
CA ALA A 54 3.72 7.07 -7.99
C ALA A 54 3.07 5.69 -8.04
N ALA A 55 2.28 5.45 -9.09
CA ALA A 55 1.63 4.16 -9.30
C ALA A 55 2.65 3.02 -9.45
N ALA A 56 3.78 3.25 -10.13
CA ALA A 56 4.82 2.23 -10.28
C ALA A 56 5.46 1.86 -8.95
N ASN A 57 5.71 2.84 -8.07
CA ASN A 57 6.27 2.58 -6.74
C ASN A 57 5.31 1.76 -5.87
N SER A 58 4.04 2.14 -5.79
CA SER A 58 3.05 1.39 -4.99
C SER A 58 2.71 0.02 -5.52
N LEU A 59 2.82 -0.21 -6.84
CA LEU A 59 2.68 -1.56 -7.37
C LEU A 59 3.92 -2.42 -7.12
N SER A 60 5.09 -1.82 -6.87
CA SER A 60 6.34 -2.55 -6.73
C SER A 60 6.37 -3.42 -5.48
N ASP A 61 5.76 -3.01 -4.37
CA ASP A 61 5.73 -3.84 -3.15
C ASP A 61 4.89 -5.10 -3.35
N VAL A 62 3.78 -5.00 -4.09
CA VAL A 62 2.96 -6.19 -4.41
C VAL A 62 3.78 -7.19 -5.20
N TYR A 63 4.57 -6.73 -6.17
CA TYR A 63 5.48 -7.60 -6.92
C TYR A 63 6.62 -8.15 -6.06
N ALA A 64 7.20 -7.34 -5.16
CA ALA A 64 8.26 -7.74 -4.25
C ALA A 64 7.82 -8.86 -3.30
N MET A 65 6.55 -8.82 -2.87
CA MET A 65 5.92 -9.89 -2.07
C MET A 65 5.49 -11.10 -2.90
N GLY A 66 5.80 -11.16 -4.20
CA GLY A 66 5.44 -12.26 -5.10
C GLY A 66 3.97 -12.28 -5.51
N GLY A 67 3.23 -11.20 -5.26
CA GLY A 67 1.82 -11.05 -5.60
C GLY A 67 1.59 -10.60 -7.04
N LYS A 68 0.32 -10.69 -7.44
CA LYS A 68 -0.18 -10.09 -8.68
C LYS A 68 -1.15 -8.97 -8.33
N PRO A 69 -0.89 -7.71 -8.75
CA PRO A 69 -1.85 -6.64 -8.55
C PRO A 69 -3.16 -6.93 -9.29
N ILE A 70 -4.27 -6.87 -8.57
CA ILE A 70 -5.63 -7.08 -9.11
C ILE A 70 -6.49 -5.81 -9.04
N THR A 71 -6.19 -4.93 -8.09
CA THR A 71 -6.89 -3.68 -7.84
C THR A 71 -5.87 -2.61 -7.43
N ALA A 72 -6.25 -1.34 -7.56
CA ALA A 72 -5.50 -0.20 -7.06
C ALA A 72 -6.46 0.88 -6.56
N MET A 73 -6.09 1.58 -5.49
CA MET A 73 -6.82 2.73 -4.97
C MET A 73 -5.96 3.97 -5.12
N ASN A 74 -6.42 4.94 -5.92
CA ASN A 74 -5.72 6.20 -6.08
C ASN A 74 -6.01 7.13 -4.89
N ILE A 75 -4.96 7.69 -4.29
CA ILE A 75 -5.06 8.68 -3.21
C ILE A 75 -4.36 9.95 -3.69
N VAL A 76 -5.10 11.07 -3.73
CA VAL A 76 -4.59 12.34 -4.21
C VAL A 76 -4.88 13.44 -3.19
N CYS A 77 -3.87 14.26 -2.91
CA CYS A 77 -4.00 15.48 -2.13
C CYS A 77 -3.68 16.66 -3.05
N LEU A 78 -4.63 17.57 -3.24
CA LEU A 78 -4.49 18.75 -4.08
C LEU A 78 -4.62 20.00 -3.22
N THR A 79 -3.67 20.92 -3.35
CA THR A 79 -3.83 22.28 -2.84
C THR A 79 -4.77 23.03 -3.78
N LEU A 80 -5.91 23.47 -3.26
CA LEU A 80 -6.80 24.36 -3.99
C LEU A 80 -6.26 25.79 -3.87
N SER A 81 -5.83 26.39 -4.98
CA SER A 81 -5.54 27.82 -5.05
C SER A 81 -6.83 28.56 -5.42
N SER A 82 -7.26 29.47 -4.55
CA SER A 82 -8.33 30.45 -4.80
C SER A 82 -7.88 31.57 -5.73
#